data_AF-A0A2P2MPG7-F1
#
_entry.id   AF-A0A2P2MPG7-F1
#
_cell.length_a   1.000
_cell.length_b   1.000
_cell.length_c   1.000
_cell.angle_alpha   90.00
_cell.angle_beta   90.00
_cell.angle_gamma   90.00
#
_symmetry.space_group_name_H-M   'P 1'
#
loop_
_entity.id
_entity.type
_entity.pdbx_description
1 polymer ?
#
loop_
_entity_poly.entity_id
_entity_poly.type
_entity_poly.pdbx_seq_one_letter_code
_entity_poly.pdbx_strand_id
1 'polypeptide(L)'
;MLTMDIATQIFTILKQQDLKYLIQEDFKPMLRELLATHPGLEFLQSTPEFQDRYAETVIYRIFYYINKSGNGHLTLRELKRGNLINAMQHADEEEDINKVLRYFSYEHFYVIYCKFWELDTDHDFLIDKENLIRYGNHALTYRIVDRIFSQVPRKFTSKVEGKMGYEDFVYFILSEEDKSSEPSLEYWYYACLVLLKGRVF
;
A
#
# COMPACT_ATOMS: atom_id res chain seq x y z
N MET A 1 0.13 15.46 35.45
CA MET A 1 0.81 14.77 34.33
C MET A 1 -0.24 14.55 33.26
N LEU A 2 -0.19 15.28 32.13
CA LEU A 2 -1.07 15.00 31.01
C LEU A 2 -0.60 13.67 30.39
N THR A 3 -1.37 12.61 30.57
CA THR A 3 -1.14 11.33 29.90
C THR A 3 -1.24 11.59 28.39
N MET A 4 -0.14 11.33 27.66
CA MET A 4 -0.14 11.44 26.20
C MET A 4 -1.15 10.45 25.64
N ASP A 5 -1.96 10.85 24.65
CA ASP A 5 -2.87 9.91 23.98
C ASP A 5 -2.08 8.82 23.24
N ILE A 6 -2.70 7.65 23.07
CA ILE A 6 -2.06 6.44 22.51
C ILE A 6 -1.44 6.72 21.13
N ALA A 7 -2.12 7.49 20.27
CA ALA A 7 -1.59 7.80 18.94
C ALA A 7 -0.30 8.63 19.02
N THR A 8 -0.22 9.59 19.96
CA THR A 8 1.02 10.35 20.19
C THR A 8 2.13 9.47 20.76
N GLN A 9 1.82 8.52 21.65
CA GLN A 9 2.80 7.58 22.18
C GLN A 9 3.38 6.68 21.08
N ILE A 10 2.52 6.01 20.30
CA ILE A 10 2.92 5.14 19.19
C ILE A 10 3.74 5.92 18.16
N PHE A 11 3.28 7.12 17.78
CA PHE A 11 4.02 7.98 16.87
C PHE A 11 5.42 8.31 17.40
N THR A 12 5.55 8.59 18.70
CA THR A 12 6.85 8.92 19.31
C THR A 12 7.77 7.72 19.38
N ILE A 13 7.22 6.51 19.59
CA ILE A 13 7.98 5.25 19.66
C ILE A 13 8.52 4.84 18.28
N LEU A 14 7.68 4.92 17.24
CA LEU A 14 8.06 4.45 15.91
C LEU A 14 9.01 5.42 15.19
N LYS A 15 8.86 6.72 15.42
CA LYS A 15 9.56 7.75 14.67
C LYS A 15 11.04 7.82 15.02
N GLN A 16 11.88 7.97 13.99
CA GLN A 16 13.29 8.26 14.17
C GLN A 16 13.51 9.54 14.99
N GLN A 17 14.66 9.64 15.65
CA GLN A 17 15.03 10.85 16.40
C GLN A 17 14.99 12.08 15.48
N ASP A 18 14.52 13.20 16.02
CA ASP A 18 14.46 14.53 15.37
C ASP A 18 13.52 14.70 14.16
N LEU A 19 12.94 13.62 13.62
CA LEU A 19 11.93 13.76 12.56
C LEU A 19 10.58 14.25 13.11
N LYS A 20 9.67 14.71 12.23
CA LYS A 20 8.29 15.12 12.58
C LYS A 20 7.21 14.29 11.87
N TYR A 21 7.62 13.19 11.25
CA TYR A 21 6.81 12.29 10.44
C TYR A 21 7.41 10.89 10.51
N LEU A 22 6.59 9.89 10.18
CA LEU A 22 6.99 8.50 10.01
C LEU A 22 7.27 8.23 8.53
N ILE A 23 8.31 7.45 8.25
CA ILE A 23 8.57 6.87 6.93
C ILE A 23 8.23 5.39 6.93
N GLN A 24 8.22 4.76 5.75
CA GLN A 24 7.91 3.34 5.58
C GLN A 24 8.80 2.43 6.46
N GLU A 25 10.11 2.71 6.51
CA GLU A 25 11.08 1.95 7.31
C GLU A 25 10.77 1.92 8.81
N ASP A 26 10.12 2.96 9.33
CA ASP A 26 9.81 3.10 10.76
C ASP A 26 8.77 2.07 11.23
N PHE A 27 8.02 1.47 10.30
CA PHE A 27 7.04 0.42 10.59
C PHE A 27 7.63 -0.99 10.59
N LYS A 28 8.85 -1.19 10.06
CA LYS A 28 9.47 -2.52 9.98
C LYS A 28 9.64 -3.22 11.33
N PRO A 29 10.10 -2.55 12.41
CA PRO A 29 10.22 -3.20 13.71
C PRO A 29 8.88 -3.70 14.25
N MET A 30 7.82 -2.93 14.06
CA MET A 30 6.46 -3.32 14.48
C MET A 30 5.96 -4.54 13.71
N LEU A 31 6.17 -4.59 12.40
CA LEU A 31 5.74 -5.73 11.59
C LEU A 31 6.56 -6.99 11.82
N ARG A 32 7.85 -6.85 12.16
CA ARG A 32 8.66 -7.99 12.60
C ARG A 32 8.12 -8.61 13.87
N GLU A 33 7.72 -7.80 14.85
CA GLU A 33 7.10 -8.31 16.07
C GLU A 33 5.77 -9.01 15.76
N LEU A 34 4.90 -8.36 14.98
CA LEU A 34 3.62 -8.94 14.56
C LEU A 34 3.81 -10.32 13.90
N LEU A 35 4.76 -10.44 12.97
CA LEU A 35 5.08 -11.70 12.29
C LEU A 35 5.66 -12.76 13.22
N ALA A 36 6.38 -12.35 14.27
CA ALA A 36 6.98 -13.27 15.23
C ALA A 36 5.96 -13.80 16.25
N THR A 37 4.96 -12.99 16.62
CA THR A 37 4.09 -13.29 17.78
C THR A 37 2.65 -13.61 17.43
N HIS A 38 2.13 -13.17 16.27
CA HIS A 38 0.71 -13.31 15.96
C HIS A 38 0.37 -14.75 15.51
N PRO A 39 -0.58 -15.45 16.18
CA PRO A 39 -0.89 -16.85 15.88
C PRO A 39 -1.41 -17.04 14.45
N GLY A 40 -2.25 -16.13 13.96
CA GLY A 40 -2.73 -16.12 12.57
C GLY A 40 -1.65 -15.93 11.49
N LEU A 41 -0.38 -15.74 11.84
CA LEU A 41 0.75 -15.61 10.90
C LEU A 41 1.86 -16.66 11.14
N GLU A 42 1.67 -17.60 12.10
CA GLU A 42 2.69 -18.60 12.47
C GLU A 42 3.17 -19.42 11.26
N PHE A 43 2.28 -19.72 10.32
CA PHE A 43 2.62 -20.48 9.11
C PHE A 43 3.64 -19.76 8.21
N LEU A 44 3.74 -18.42 8.27
CA LEU A 44 4.72 -17.65 7.51
C LEU A 44 6.14 -17.73 8.08
N GLN A 45 6.32 -18.21 9.31
CA GLN A 45 7.65 -18.29 9.94
C GLN A 45 8.66 -19.11 9.12
N SER A 46 8.15 -20.09 8.37
CA SER A 46 8.96 -20.96 7.50
C SER A 46 9.34 -20.35 6.15
N THR A 47 8.78 -19.18 5.78
CA THR A 47 8.94 -18.57 4.45
C THR A 47 9.36 -17.09 4.55
N PRO A 48 10.66 -16.80 4.77
CA PRO A 48 11.16 -15.43 4.96
C PRO A 48 10.81 -14.46 3.82
N GLU A 49 10.87 -14.93 2.58
CA GLU A 49 10.51 -14.11 1.40
C GLU A 49 9.06 -13.62 1.47
N PHE A 50 8.13 -14.47 1.90
CA PHE A 50 6.72 -14.10 2.05
C PHE A 50 6.49 -13.20 3.26
N GLN A 51 7.28 -13.35 4.33
CA GLN A 51 7.23 -12.41 5.47
C GLN A 51 7.60 -11.00 5.04
N ASP A 52 8.69 -10.85 4.29
CA ASP A 52 9.13 -9.54 3.79
C ASP A 52 8.07 -8.92 2.87
N ARG A 53 7.50 -9.71 1.94
CA ARG A 53 6.45 -9.23 1.03
C ARG A 53 5.15 -8.88 1.73
N TYR A 54 4.74 -9.67 2.71
CA TYR A 54 3.59 -9.36 3.54
C TYR A 54 3.81 -8.04 4.29
N ALA A 55 4.96 -7.89 4.98
CA ALA A 55 5.27 -6.68 5.72
C ALA A 55 5.30 -5.44 4.82
N GLU A 56 5.98 -5.51 3.68
CA GLU A 56 5.99 -4.44 2.67
C GLU A 56 4.55 -4.07 2.25
N THR A 57 3.71 -5.05 1.94
CA THR A 57 2.33 -4.82 1.51
C THR A 57 1.50 -4.14 2.59
N VAL A 58 1.64 -4.54 3.85
CA VAL A 58 0.97 -3.88 4.98
C VAL A 58 1.40 -2.42 5.07
N ILE A 59 2.70 -2.12 4.94
CA ILE A 59 3.22 -0.74 4.95
C ILE A 59 2.62 0.06 3.80
N TYR A 60 2.63 -0.47 2.58
CA TYR A 60 2.09 0.24 1.41
C TYR A 60 0.59 0.54 1.59
N ARG A 61 -0.19 -0.40 2.14
CA ARG A 61 -1.61 -0.20 2.48
C ARG A 61 -1.78 0.89 3.53
N ILE A 62 -0.94 0.93 4.56
CA ILE A 62 -0.96 1.99 5.58
C ILE A 62 -0.75 3.35 4.93
N PHE A 63 0.29 3.51 4.12
CA PHE A 63 0.58 4.78 3.47
C PHE A 63 -0.51 5.18 2.47
N TYR A 64 -1.04 4.23 1.70
CA TYR A 64 -2.12 4.45 0.74
C TYR A 64 -3.37 5.08 1.39
N TYR A 65 -3.79 4.60 2.56
CA TYR A 65 -5.00 5.12 3.23
C TYR A 65 -4.76 6.27 4.21
N ILE A 66 -3.57 6.37 4.82
CA ILE A 66 -3.30 7.31 5.91
C ILE A 66 -2.51 8.54 5.45
N ASN A 67 -1.49 8.38 4.60
CA ASN A 67 -0.65 9.48 4.13
C ASN A 67 -1.32 10.21 2.97
N LYS A 68 -2.40 10.95 3.27
CA LYS A 68 -3.21 11.69 2.30
C LYS A 68 -2.43 12.68 1.46
N SER A 69 -1.32 13.20 1.99
CA SER A 69 -0.46 14.12 1.24
C SER A 69 0.37 13.44 0.14
N GLY A 70 0.45 12.10 0.12
CA GLY A 70 1.13 11.33 -0.92
C GLY A 70 2.64 11.59 -1.00
N ASN A 71 3.24 12.13 0.05
CA ASN A 71 4.63 12.59 0.07
C ASN A 71 5.59 11.60 0.75
N GLY A 72 5.09 10.45 1.22
CA GLY A 72 5.87 9.45 1.94
C GLY A 72 6.20 9.84 3.38
N HIS A 73 5.63 10.92 3.91
CA HIS A 73 5.86 11.44 5.26
C HIS A 73 4.55 11.46 6.05
N LEU A 74 4.29 10.37 6.79
CA LEU A 74 3.07 10.22 7.57
C LEU A 74 3.17 11.04 8.86
N THR A 75 2.39 12.10 8.97
CA THR A 75 2.41 13.03 10.11
C THR A 75 1.55 12.54 11.28
N LEU A 76 1.83 13.03 12.50
CA LEU A 76 0.98 12.74 13.68
C LEU A 76 -0.49 13.11 13.44
N ARG A 77 -0.74 14.18 12.69
CA ARG A 77 -2.10 14.62 12.35
C ARG A 77 -2.81 13.62 11.45
N GLU A 78 -2.12 13.09 10.45
CA GLU A 78 -2.66 12.02 9.58
C GLU A 78 -2.91 10.75 10.39
N LEU A 79 -1.95 10.34 11.24
CA LEU A 79 -2.10 9.17 12.11
C LEU A 79 -3.35 9.28 13.01
N LYS A 80 -3.52 10.43 13.68
CA LYS A 80 -4.66 10.68 14.60
C LYS A 80 -6.03 10.72 13.89
N ARG A 81 -6.06 11.09 12.61
CA ARG A 81 -7.29 11.13 11.81
C ARG A 81 -7.60 9.81 11.13
N GLY A 82 -6.58 8.98 10.97
CA GLY A 82 -6.70 7.64 10.42
C GLY A 82 -7.26 6.65 11.43
N ASN A 83 -7.21 5.38 11.04
CA ASN A 83 -7.73 4.25 11.82
C ASN A 83 -6.68 3.17 12.07
N LEU A 84 -5.38 3.49 11.87
CA LEU A 84 -4.29 2.54 12.07
C LEU A 84 -4.24 2.03 13.51
N ILE A 85 -4.36 2.92 14.51
CA ILE A 85 -4.27 2.52 15.92
C ILE A 85 -5.37 1.54 16.29
N ASN A 86 -6.61 1.79 15.84
CA ASN A 86 -7.72 0.87 16.07
C ASN A 86 -7.48 -0.48 15.36
N ALA A 87 -6.87 -0.47 14.17
CA ALA A 87 -6.54 -1.70 13.45
C ALA A 87 -5.41 -2.49 14.14
N MET A 88 -4.42 -1.81 14.75
CA MET A 88 -3.38 -2.45 15.55
C MET A 88 -3.97 -3.12 16.79
N GLN A 89 -4.83 -2.40 17.54
CA GLN A 89 -5.52 -2.97 18.71
C GLN A 89 -6.40 -4.17 18.33
N HIS A 90 -7.08 -4.11 17.18
CA HIS A 90 -7.86 -5.24 16.70
C HIS A 90 -6.98 -6.44 16.34
N ALA A 91 -5.79 -6.22 15.77
CA ALA A 91 -4.82 -7.29 15.51
C ALA A 91 -4.24 -7.90 16.80
N ASP A 92 -4.14 -7.14 17.89
CA ASP A 92 -3.71 -7.69 19.18
C ASP A 92 -4.78 -8.61 19.82
N GLU A 93 -6.07 -8.35 19.53
CA GLU A 93 -7.20 -9.07 20.14
C GLU A 93 -7.73 -10.24 19.30
N GLU A 94 -7.59 -10.19 17.97
CA GLU A 94 -8.18 -11.16 17.05
C GLU A 94 -7.14 -12.18 16.57
N GLU A 95 -7.31 -13.45 16.94
CA GLU A 95 -6.38 -14.53 16.58
C GLU A 95 -6.36 -14.82 15.07
N ASP A 96 -7.48 -14.59 14.37
CA ASP A 96 -7.58 -14.72 12.91
C ASP A 96 -7.27 -13.39 12.21
N ILE A 97 -6.02 -13.24 11.77
CA ILE A 97 -5.53 -12.04 11.10
C ILE A 97 -6.36 -11.64 9.86
N ASN A 98 -7.06 -12.58 9.23
CA ASN A 98 -7.87 -12.30 8.05
C ASN A 98 -9.15 -11.52 8.35
N LYS A 99 -9.63 -11.55 9.59
CA LYS A 99 -10.73 -10.66 10.03
C LYS A 99 -10.26 -9.22 10.25
N VAL A 100 -8.95 -9.00 10.38
CA VAL A 100 -8.35 -7.66 10.46
C VAL A 100 -8.17 -7.10 9.04
N LEU A 101 -9.30 -6.82 8.38
CA LEU A 101 -9.35 -6.43 6.95
C LEU A 101 -8.52 -5.18 6.64
N ARG A 102 -8.44 -4.25 7.60
CA ARG A 102 -7.66 -3.01 7.47
C ARG A 102 -6.18 -3.32 7.68
N TYR A 103 -5.40 -3.12 6.62
CA TYR A 103 -3.93 -3.26 6.59
C TYR A 103 -3.42 -4.70 6.72
N PHE A 104 -3.87 -5.46 7.73
CA PHE A 104 -3.18 -6.65 8.20
C PHE A 104 -3.67 -7.99 7.62
N SER A 105 -4.87 -8.06 7.03
CA SER A 105 -5.37 -9.32 6.42
C SER A 105 -4.36 -9.95 5.45
N TYR A 106 -4.00 -11.21 5.75
CA TYR A 106 -3.10 -12.01 4.93
C TYR A 106 -3.73 -12.39 3.60
N GLU A 107 -5.02 -12.74 3.58
CA GLU A 107 -5.77 -13.02 2.35
C GLU A 107 -5.73 -11.84 1.37
N HIS A 108 -5.90 -10.60 1.87
CA HIS A 108 -5.76 -9.42 1.03
C HIS A 108 -4.35 -9.29 0.44
N PHE A 109 -3.32 -9.50 1.25
CA PHE A 109 -1.94 -9.56 0.75
C PHE A 109 -1.78 -10.62 -0.33
N TYR A 110 -2.24 -11.85 -0.07
CA TYR A 110 -2.06 -12.99 -0.96
C TYR A 110 -2.73 -12.75 -2.32
N VAL A 111 -3.95 -12.20 -2.34
CA VAL A 111 -4.63 -11.85 -3.60
C VAL A 111 -3.85 -10.78 -4.37
N ILE A 112 -3.36 -9.75 -3.71
CA ILE A 112 -2.55 -8.70 -4.36
C ILE A 112 -1.26 -9.29 -4.94
N TYR A 113 -0.56 -10.11 -4.16
CA TYR A 113 0.69 -10.75 -4.58
C TYR A 113 0.47 -11.72 -5.75
N CYS A 114 -0.57 -12.55 -5.71
CA CYS A 114 -0.93 -13.44 -6.82
C CYS A 114 -1.21 -12.66 -8.11
N LYS A 115 -2.00 -11.58 -8.03
CA LYS A 115 -2.27 -10.72 -9.21
C LYS A 115 -1.02 -10.07 -9.77
N PHE A 116 -0.05 -9.71 -8.93
CA PHE A 116 1.26 -9.23 -9.40
C PHE A 116 2.03 -10.35 -10.11
N TRP A 117 2.13 -11.50 -9.46
CA TRP A 117 2.88 -12.66 -9.94
C TRP A 117 2.34 -13.21 -11.27
N GLU A 118 1.02 -13.16 -11.47
CA GLU A 118 0.38 -13.52 -12.75
C GLU A 118 0.80 -12.61 -13.93
N LEU A 119 1.17 -11.36 -13.65
CA LEU A 119 1.60 -10.40 -14.67
C LEU A 119 3.11 -10.42 -14.92
N ASP A 120 3.90 -10.63 -13.88
CA ASP A 120 5.37 -10.72 -13.88
C ASP A 120 5.84 -12.12 -14.32
N THR A 121 5.77 -12.38 -15.63
CA THR A 121 6.06 -13.70 -16.23
C THR A 121 7.54 -14.06 -16.26
N ASP A 122 8.43 -13.08 -16.24
CA ASP A 122 9.88 -13.25 -16.22
C ASP A 122 10.47 -13.20 -14.80
N HIS A 123 9.63 -12.92 -13.80
CA HIS A 123 9.97 -12.95 -12.38
C HIS A 123 11.12 -11.99 -12.03
N ASP A 124 11.19 -10.85 -12.74
CA ASP A 124 12.17 -9.79 -12.49
C ASP A 124 11.67 -8.79 -11.43
N PHE A 125 10.45 -9.02 -10.91
CA PHE A 125 9.76 -8.20 -9.93
C PHE A 125 9.40 -6.80 -10.46
N LEU A 126 9.23 -6.69 -11.77
CA LEU A 126 8.85 -5.47 -12.47
C LEU A 126 7.74 -5.75 -13.49
N ILE A 127 6.78 -4.84 -13.58
CA ILE A 127 5.69 -4.91 -14.56
C ILE A 127 5.92 -3.82 -15.61
N ASP A 128 5.99 -4.19 -16.88
CA ASP A 128 5.90 -3.22 -17.98
C ASP A 128 4.47 -3.03 -18.49
N LYS A 129 4.35 -2.15 -19.49
CA LYS A 129 3.09 -1.81 -20.15
C LYS A 129 2.41 -3.04 -20.77
N GLU A 130 3.17 -3.95 -21.36
CA GLU A 130 2.64 -5.15 -22.02
C GLU A 130 2.15 -6.17 -20.99
N ASN A 131 2.82 -6.27 -19.85
CA ASN A 131 2.32 -7.02 -18.70
C ASN A 131 0.98 -6.42 -18.24
N LEU A 132 0.92 -5.13 -17.89
CA LEU A 132 -0.27 -4.51 -17.29
C LEU A 132 -1.49 -4.50 -18.23
N ILE A 133 -1.30 -4.43 -19.55
CA ILE A 133 -2.41 -4.52 -20.54
C ILE A 133 -3.20 -5.82 -20.40
N ARG A 134 -2.58 -6.90 -19.91
CA ARG A 134 -3.24 -8.21 -19.73
C ARG A 134 -4.05 -8.29 -18.44
N TYR A 135 -3.89 -7.32 -17.53
CA TYR A 135 -4.61 -7.28 -16.25
C TYR A 135 -6.12 -7.41 -16.44
N GLY A 136 -6.74 -8.28 -15.65
CA GLY A 136 -8.19 -8.49 -15.65
C GLY A 136 -8.75 -8.96 -17.00
N ASN A 137 -7.99 -9.73 -17.78
CA ASN A 137 -8.34 -10.12 -19.16
C ASN A 137 -8.58 -8.90 -20.06
N HIS A 138 -7.61 -7.98 -20.09
CA HIS A 138 -7.68 -6.72 -20.83
C HIS A 138 -8.80 -5.77 -20.37
N ALA A 139 -9.07 -5.73 -19.06
CA ALA A 139 -10.07 -4.84 -18.48
C ALA A 139 -9.71 -3.34 -18.64
N LEU A 140 -8.41 -3.02 -18.71
CA LEU A 140 -7.94 -1.65 -18.87
C LEU A 140 -7.75 -1.30 -20.35
N THR A 141 -8.20 -0.09 -20.73
CA THR A 141 -7.93 0.43 -22.07
C THR A 141 -6.44 0.78 -22.23
N TYR A 142 -5.91 0.63 -23.44
CA TYR A 142 -4.52 1.01 -23.77
C TYR A 142 -4.18 2.45 -23.35
N ARG A 143 -5.13 3.39 -23.51
CA ARG A 143 -4.95 4.79 -23.10
C ARG A 143 -4.75 4.92 -21.59
N ILE A 144 -5.50 4.19 -20.78
CA ILE A 144 -5.34 4.21 -19.33
C ILE A 144 -3.99 3.63 -18.93
N VAL A 145 -3.59 2.49 -19.50
CA VAL A 145 -2.28 1.90 -19.21
C VAL A 145 -1.16 2.87 -19.58
N ASP A 146 -1.22 3.50 -20.75
CA ASP A 146 -0.24 4.50 -21.19
C ASP A 146 -0.11 5.66 -20.19
N ARG A 147 -1.22 6.10 -19.61
CA ARG A 147 -1.27 7.19 -18.62
C ARG A 147 -0.69 6.78 -17.27
N ILE A 148 -0.91 5.53 -16.86
CA ILE A 148 -0.30 4.95 -15.67
C ILE A 148 1.23 4.90 -15.84
N PHE A 149 1.72 4.39 -16.98
CA PHE A 149 3.16 4.31 -17.26
C PHE A 149 3.81 5.66 -17.57
N SER A 150 3.01 6.65 -18.00
CA SER A 150 3.43 8.06 -18.04
C SER A 150 3.49 8.70 -16.64
N GLN A 151 3.21 7.93 -15.58
CA GLN A 151 3.28 8.34 -14.18
C GLN A 151 2.48 9.62 -13.88
N VAL A 152 1.27 9.69 -14.45
CA VAL A 152 0.37 10.83 -14.26
C VAL A 152 -0.49 10.70 -13.02
N PRO A 153 -1.09 9.53 -12.71
CA PRO A 153 -1.80 9.32 -11.45
C PRO A 153 -0.89 9.44 -10.23
N ARG A 154 0.31 8.88 -10.34
CA ARG A 154 1.31 8.82 -9.28
C ARG A 154 2.70 8.64 -9.90
N LYS A 155 3.73 9.20 -9.28
CA LYS A 155 5.13 8.91 -9.62
C LYS A 155 5.51 7.51 -9.15
N PHE A 156 6.19 6.78 -10.01
CA PHE A 156 6.69 5.46 -9.65
C PHE A 156 7.86 5.59 -8.69
N THR A 157 7.93 4.65 -7.77
CA THR A 157 9.03 4.44 -6.83
C THR A 157 10.10 3.54 -7.45
N SER A 158 9.71 2.74 -8.45
CA SER A 158 10.63 2.00 -9.31
C SER A 158 11.72 2.91 -9.88
N LYS A 159 12.96 2.42 -9.79
CA LYS A 159 14.15 3.08 -10.35
C LYS A 159 14.41 2.69 -11.80
N VAL A 160 13.61 1.76 -12.35
CA VAL A 160 13.76 1.25 -13.71
C VAL A 160 12.77 1.96 -14.62
N GLU A 161 13.29 2.62 -15.67
CA GLU A 161 12.47 3.39 -16.60
C GLU A 161 11.44 2.49 -17.31
N GLY A 162 10.20 2.98 -17.42
CA GLY A 162 9.11 2.25 -18.08
C GLY A 162 8.62 1.01 -17.34
N LYS A 163 9.12 0.75 -16.12
CA LYS A 163 8.79 -0.43 -15.32
C LYS A 163 8.18 -0.02 -13.97
N MET A 164 7.06 -0.64 -13.62
CA MET A 164 6.35 -0.50 -12.36
C MET A 164 6.89 -1.53 -11.36
N GLY A 165 7.30 -1.09 -10.17
CA GLY A 165 7.69 -2.00 -9.09
C GLY A 165 6.49 -2.52 -8.32
N TYR A 166 6.71 -3.45 -7.39
CA TYR A 166 5.62 -4.00 -6.57
C TYR A 166 4.88 -2.96 -5.73
N GLU A 167 5.57 -2.00 -5.11
CA GLU A 167 4.91 -0.89 -4.40
C GLU A 167 3.95 -0.14 -5.33
N ASP A 168 4.42 0.22 -6.53
CA ASP A 168 3.63 0.97 -7.50
C ASP A 168 2.40 0.16 -7.97
N PHE A 169 2.56 -1.16 -8.11
CA PHE A 169 1.45 -2.07 -8.40
C PHE A 169 0.44 -2.15 -7.25
N VAL A 170 0.90 -2.19 -5.99
CA VAL A 170 0.02 -2.20 -4.82
C VAL A 170 -0.86 -0.94 -4.80
N TYR A 171 -0.32 0.23 -5.12
CA TYR A 171 -1.13 1.45 -5.26
C TYR A 171 -2.15 1.34 -6.40
N PHE A 172 -1.73 0.85 -7.56
CA PHE A 172 -2.61 0.63 -8.70
C PHE A 172 -3.78 -0.32 -8.35
N ILE A 173 -3.49 -1.50 -7.78
CA ILE A 173 -4.52 -2.50 -7.51
C ILE A 173 -5.49 -2.06 -6.42
N LEU A 174 -5.01 -1.37 -5.37
CA LEU A 174 -5.89 -0.80 -4.35
C LEU A 174 -6.82 0.27 -4.93
N SER A 175 -6.34 1.07 -5.88
CA SER A 175 -7.18 2.01 -6.62
C SER A 175 -8.15 1.31 -7.56
N GLU A 176 -7.75 0.21 -8.18
CA GLU A 176 -8.60 -0.52 -9.13
C GLU A 176 -9.74 -1.29 -8.43
N GLU A 177 -9.47 -1.93 -7.29
CA GLU A 177 -10.45 -2.77 -6.57
C GLU A 177 -11.51 -1.94 -5.83
N ASP A 178 -11.14 -0.82 -5.21
CA ASP A 178 -12.07 0.08 -4.52
C ASP A 178 -12.03 1.50 -5.10
N LYS A 179 -12.76 1.67 -6.21
CA LYS A 179 -12.95 2.96 -6.91
C LYS A 179 -13.76 4.00 -6.14
N SER A 180 -14.32 3.64 -4.98
CA SER A 180 -15.09 4.55 -4.13
C SER A 180 -14.24 5.23 -3.05
N SER A 181 -13.05 4.69 -2.78
CA SER A 181 -12.14 5.26 -1.79
C SER A 181 -11.56 6.61 -2.24
N GLU A 182 -11.36 7.53 -1.29
CA GLU A 182 -10.74 8.85 -1.53
C GLU A 182 -9.41 8.77 -2.32
N PRO A 183 -8.41 7.95 -1.95
CA PRO A 183 -7.17 7.85 -2.73
C PRO A 183 -7.37 7.27 -4.13
N SER A 184 -8.34 6.36 -4.31
CA SER A 184 -8.66 5.82 -5.64
C SER A 184 -9.31 6.85 -6.54
N LEU A 185 -10.26 7.63 -5.99
CA LEU A 185 -10.90 8.73 -6.71
C LEU A 185 -9.84 9.72 -7.19
N GLU A 186 -8.85 10.07 -6.36
CA GLU A 186 -7.74 10.94 -6.77
C GLU A 186 -6.86 10.29 -7.86
N TYR A 187 -6.49 9.03 -7.69
CA TYR A 187 -5.70 8.27 -8.67
C TYR A 187 -6.37 8.27 -10.05
N TRP A 188 -7.65 7.89 -10.11
CA TRP A 188 -8.42 7.82 -11.36
C TRP A 188 -8.80 9.18 -11.91
N TYR A 189 -9.03 10.17 -11.04
CA TYR A 189 -9.20 11.56 -11.45
C TYR A 189 -8.01 12.02 -12.29
N TYR A 190 -6.78 11.85 -11.82
CA TYR A 190 -5.59 12.23 -12.59
C TYR A 190 -5.33 11.35 -13.81
N ALA A 191 -5.61 10.04 -13.71
CA ALA A 191 -5.50 9.13 -14.85
C ALA A 191 -6.36 9.61 -16.03
N CYS A 192 -7.61 9.96 -15.75
CA CYS A 192 -8.64 10.30 -16.73
C CYS A 192 -8.63 11.79 -17.15
N LEU A 193 -8.45 12.75 -16.24
CA LEU A 193 -8.75 14.16 -16.54
C LEU A 193 -7.78 14.90 -17.44
N VAL A 194 -6.58 14.41 -17.71
CA VAL A 194 -5.76 15.08 -18.74
C VAL A 194 -6.33 14.85 -20.15
N LEU A 195 -7.39 14.03 -20.30
CA LEU A 195 -8.23 14.06 -21.50
C LEU A 195 -9.02 15.38 -21.66
N LEU A 196 -9.15 16.20 -20.61
CA LEU A 196 -9.93 17.45 -20.61
C LEU A 196 -9.10 18.73 -20.80
N LYS A 197 -7.77 18.66 -20.93
CA LYS A 197 -6.96 19.81 -21.41
C LYS A 197 -7.12 20.05 -22.93
N GLY A 198 -8.35 19.95 -23.42
CA GLY A 198 -8.63 20.15 -24.86
C GLY A 198 -10.07 20.02 -25.33
N ARG A 199 -11.05 19.61 -24.50
CA ARG A 199 -12.49 19.64 -24.84
C ARG A 199 -13.31 19.31 -23.60
N VAL A 200 -14.05 20.28 -23.10
CA VAL A 200 -15.24 20.07 -22.26
C VAL A 200 -16.43 20.28 -23.21
N PHE A 201 -17.34 19.31 -23.27
CA PHE A 201 -18.65 19.49 -23.91
C PHE A 201 -19.55 20.30 -22.97
#